data_AF-A0A6A7YT04-F1
#
_entry.id   AF-A0A6A7YT04-F1
#
_cell.length_a   1.000
_cell.length_b   1.000
_cell.length_c   1.000
_cell.angle_alpha   90.00
_cell.angle_beta   90.00
_cell.angle_gamma   90.00
#
_symmetry.space_group_name_H-M   'P 1'
#
loop_
_entity.id
_entity.type
_entity.pdbx_description
1 polymer ?
#
loop_
_entity_poly.entity_id
_entity_poly.type
_entity_poly.pdbx_seq_one_letter_code
_entity_poly.pdbx_strand_id
1 'polypeptide(L)' 'IPTAGLLAQVMIAKYADHLPLFRQEQIFGRAGLAIPRSTLASWVGACGVQLQPLVDALREVVLEHNVVHVDET' A
#
# COMPACT_ATOMS: atom_id res chain seq x y z
N ILE A 1 -12.98 2.46 -12.68
CA ILE A 1 -11.56 2.29 -12.25
C ILE A 1 -11.29 3.36 -11.20
N PRO A 2 -10.74 3.02 -10.01
CA PRO A 2 -10.45 4.01 -8.98
C PRO A 2 -9.44 5.05 -9.50
N THR A 3 -9.58 6.29 -9.05
CA THR A 3 -8.60 7.34 -9.38
C THR A 3 -7.32 7.14 -8.59
N ALA A 4 -6.21 7.71 -9.07
CA ALA A 4 -4.92 7.65 -8.38
C ALA A 4 -5.00 8.17 -6.94
N GLY A 5 -5.81 9.22 -6.68
CA GLY A 5 -5.99 9.77 -5.34
C GLY A 5 -6.65 8.78 -4.36
N LEU A 6 -7.64 8.01 -4.82
CA LEU A 6 -8.26 6.99 -3.97
C LEU A 6 -7.28 5.85 -3.66
N LEU A 7 -6.51 5.41 -4.66
CA LEU A 7 -5.49 4.39 -4.46
C LEU A 7 -4.41 4.86 -3.49
N ALA A 8 -3.93 6.09 -3.64
CA ALA A 8 -2.95 6.69 -2.73
C ALA A 8 -3.48 6.72 -1.29
N GLN A 9 -4.73 7.15 -1.08
CA GLN A 9 -5.32 7.18 0.26
C GLN A 9 -5.40 5.79 0.91
N VAL A 10 -5.83 4.77 0.16
CA VAL A 10 -5.90 3.39 0.67
C VAL A 10 -4.51 2.88 1.06
N MET A 11 -3.50 3.15 0.24
CA MET A 11 -2.11 2.73 0.48
C MET A 11 -1.49 3.44 1.69
N ILE A 12 -1.60 4.77 1.76
CA ILE A 12 -1.10 5.58 2.88
C ILE A 12 -1.75 5.13 4.18
N ALA A 13 -3.08 5.07 4.20
CA ALA A 13 -3.79 4.65 5.40
C ALA A 13 -3.36 3.24 5.85
N LYS A 14 -3.16 2.30 4.91
CA LYS A 14 -2.76 0.93 5.26
C LYS A 14 -1.35 0.86 5.83
N TYR A 15 -0.38 1.48 5.17
CA TYR A 15 1.04 1.27 5.43
C TYR A 15 1.66 2.34 6.32
N ALA A 16 1.31 3.61 6.15
CA ALA A 16 1.82 4.71 6.98
C ALA A 16 1.01 4.88 8.27
N ASP A 17 -0.32 4.79 8.19
CA ASP A 17 -1.20 4.99 9.35
C ASP A 17 -1.61 3.69 10.05
N HIS A 18 -1.07 2.55 9.60
CA HIS A 18 -1.34 1.22 10.15
C HIS A 18 -2.85 0.89 10.25
N LEU A 19 -3.64 1.32 9.25
CA LEU A 19 -5.08 1.12 9.17
C LEU A 19 -5.42 -0.13 8.34
N PRO A 20 -5.71 -1.28 8.99
CA PRO A 20 -6.00 -2.52 8.27
C PRO A 20 -7.26 -2.40 7.41
N LEU A 21 -7.30 -3.16 6.32
CA LEU A 21 -8.32 -3.01 5.26
C LEU A 21 -9.77 -3.21 5.73
N PHE A 22 -10.02 -4.07 6.73
CA PHE A 22 -11.36 -4.22 7.30
C PHE A 22 -11.83 -2.93 8.01
N ARG A 23 -10.90 -2.18 8.62
CA ARG A 23 -11.21 -0.91 9.27
C ARG A 23 -11.46 0.19 8.23
N GLN A 24 -10.72 0.17 7.12
CA GLN A 24 -10.97 1.06 5.97
C GLN A 24 -12.34 0.78 5.33
N GLU A 25 -12.70 -0.48 5.09
CA GLU A 25 -14.03 -0.89 4.61
C GLU A 25 -15.16 -0.31 5.49
N GLN A 26 -15.02 -0.40 6.82
CA GLN A 26 -15.98 0.21 7.75
C GLN A 26 -16.02 1.75 7.66
N ILE A 27 -14.88 2.41 7.48
CA ILE A 27 -14.80 3.88 7.32
C ILE A 27 -15.53 4.32 6.05
N PHE A 28 -15.25 3.67 4.92
CA PHE A 28 -15.95 3.95 3.67
C PHE A 28 -17.44 3.65 3.81
N GLY A 29 -17.82 2.56 4.48
CA GLY A 29 -19.20 2.22 4.77
C GLY A 29 -19.94 3.31 5.55
N ARG A 30 -19.30 3.95 6.55
CA ARG A 30 -19.88 5.10 7.27
C ARG A 30 -20.09 6.33 6.37
N ALA A 31 -19.29 6.47 5.31
CA ALA A 31 -19.45 7.50 4.29
C ALA A 31 -20.45 7.10 3.18
N GLY A 32 -21.18 5.99 3.33
CA GLY A 32 -22.12 5.48 2.33
C GLY A 32 -21.46 4.75 1.16
N LEU A 33 -20.15 4.48 1.24
CA LEU A 33 -19.38 3.80 0.21
C LEU A 33 -19.09 2.36 0.63
N ALA A 34 -19.96 1.43 0.23
CA ALA A 34 -19.75 0.01 0.49
C ALA A 34 -18.65 -0.54 -0.44
N ILE A 35 -17.39 -0.43 -0.03
CA ILE A 35 -16.23 -0.98 -0.75
C ILE A 35 -15.77 -2.27 -0.05
N PRO A 36 -15.96 -3.44 -0.67
CA PRO A 36 -15.55 -4.71 -0.06
C PRO A 36 -14.05 -4.74 0.24
N ARG A 37 -13.68 -5.38 1.36
CA ARG A 37 -12.28 -5.62 1.73
C ARG A 37 -11.48 -6.33 0.63
N SER A 38 -12.12 -7.24 -0.13
CA SER A 38 -11.49 -7.93 -1.26
C SER A 38 -11.14 -6.97 -2.40
N THR A 39 -11.98 -5.97 -2.66
CA THR A 39 -11.72 -4.91 -3.64
C THR A 39 -10.53 -4.07 -3.20
N LEU A 40 -10.49 -3.63 -1.92
CA LEU A 40 -9.34 -2.91 -1.36
C LEU A 40 -8.05 -3.75 -1.46
N ALA A 41 -8.12 -5.05 -1.17
CA ALA A 41 -6.98 -5.94 -1.26
C ALA A 41 -6.48 -6.11 -2.70
N SER A 42 -7.39 -6.23 -3.67
CA SER A 42 -7.06 -6.27 -5.10
C SER A 42 -6.34 -4.99 -5.55
N TRP A 43 -6.80 -3.82 -5.09
CA TRP A 43 -6.15 -2.55 -5.39
C TRP A 43 -4.75 -2.46 -4.78
N VAL A 44 -4.58 -2.88 -3.52
CA VAL A 44 -3.25 -2.95 -2.88
C VAL A 44 -2.31 -3.85 -3.67
N GLY A 45 -2.78 -5.02 -4.11
CA GLY A 45 -1.98 -5.93 -4.94
C GLY A 45 -1.56 -5.30 -6.27
N ALA A 46 -2.50 -4.66 -6.97
CA ALA A 46 -2.23 -3.97 -8.23
C ALA A 46 -1.21 -2.83 -8.05
N CYS A 47 -1.38 -2.00 -7.02
CA CYS A 47 -0.40 -0.96 -6.68
C CYS A 47 0.97 -1.55 -6.37
N GLY A 48 1.03 -2.66 -5.62
CA GLY A 48 2.28 -3.35 -5.32
C GLY A 48 3.04 -3.77 -6.57
N VAL A 49 2.35 -4.38 -7.54
CA VAL A 49 2.95 -4.75 -8.84
C VAL A 49 3.48 -3.53 -9.59
N GLN A 50 2.71 -2.43 -9.62
CA GLN A 50 3.11 -1.21 -10.32
C GLN A 50 4.31 -0.50 -9.66
N LEU A 51 4.50 -0.68 -8.36
CA LEU A 51 5.61 -0.11 -7.61
C LEU A 51 6.89 -0.96 -7.66
N GLN A 52 6.85 -2.16 -8.24
CA GLN A 52 8.00 -3.06 -8.33
C GLN A 52 9.27 -2.39 -8.89
N PRO A 53 9.22 -1.56 -9.97
CA PRO A 53 10.43 -0.91 -10.48
C PRO A 53 11.12 0.01 -9.46
N LEU A 54 10.38 0.62 -8.53
CA LEU A 54 10.96 1.44 -7.46
C LEU A 54 11.63 0.58 -6.40
N VAL A 55 11.05 -0.58 -6.09
CA VAL A 55 11.65 -1.56 -5.17
C VAL A 55 12.95 -2.10 -5.76
N ASP A 56 12.95 -2.42 -7.05
CA ASP A 56 14.15 -2.90 -7.75
C ASP A 56 15.26 -1.84 -7.76
N ALA A 57 14.93 -0.59 -8.10
CA ALA A 57 15.90 0.50 -8.09
C ALA A 57 16.45 0.78 -6.67
N LEU A 58 15.59 0.76 -5.65
CA LEU A 58 16.02 0.91 -4.25
C LEU A 58 16.97 -0.21 -3.85
N ARG A 59 16.67 -1.45 -4.25
CA ARG A 59 17.53 -2.61 -3.99
C ARG A 59 18.91 -2.45 -4.62
N GLU A 60 19.00 -1.98 -5.86
CA GLU A 60 20.28 -1.70 -6.52
C GLU A 60 21.11 -0.71 -5.69
N VAL A 61 20.53 0.43 -5.32
CA VAL A 61 21.21 1.47 -4.52
C VAL A 61 21.65 0.95 -3.14
N VAL A 62 20.80 0.18 -2.47
CA VAL A 62 21.15 -0.39 -1.14
C VAL A 62 22.34 -1.36 -1.25
N LEU A 63 22.41 -2.15 -2.32
CA LEU A 63 23.47 -3.14 -2.53
C LEU A 63 24.81 -2.53 -3.01
N GLU A 64 24.85 -1.26 -3.40
CA GLU A 64 26.11 -0.54 -3.66
C GLU A 64 26.90 -0.23 -2.38
N HIS A 65 26.27 -0.33 -1.21
CA HIS A 65 26.90 0.01 0.07
C HIS A 65 27.58 -1.20 0.70
N ASN A 66 28.76 -0.97 1.32
CA ASN A 66 29.55 -2.03 1.96
C ASN A 66 28.87 -2.67 3.18
N VAL A 67 27.90 -1.98 3.79
CA VAL A 67 27.16 -2.45 4.97
C VAL A 67 25.68 -2.15 4.76
N VAL A 68 24.84 -3.17 4.98
CA VAL A 68 23.38 -3.05 4.97
C VAL A 68 22.87 -3.29 6.38
N HIS A 69 22.13 -2.33 6.92
CA HIS A 69 21.45 -2.46 8.20
C HIS A 69 20.06 -3.04 7.98
N VAL A 70 19.70 -4.07 8.75
CA VAL A 70 18.37 -4.67 8.74
C VAL A 70 17.81 -4.56 10.15
N ASP A 71 16.61 -4.02 10.26
CA ASP A 71 15.84 -3.99 11.50
C ASP A 71 14.77 -5.07 11.43
N GLU A 72 14.61 -5.83 12.52
CA GLU A 72 13.57 -6.86 12.64
C GLU A 72 12.41 -6.27 13.47
N THR A 73 11.28 -6.02 12.81
CA THR A 73 10.02 -5.53 13.42
C THR A 73 8.89 -6.53 13.28
#